data_AF-A0A923QUL4-F1
#
_entry.id   AF-A0A923QUL4-F1
#
_cell.length_a   1.000
_cell.length_b   1.000
_cell.length_c   1.000
_cell.angle_alpha   90.00
_cell.angle_beta   90.00
_cell.angle_gamma   90.00
#
_symmetry.space_group_name_H-M   'P 1'
#
loop_
_entity.id
_entity.type
_entity.pdbx_description
1 polymer ?
#
loop_
_entity_poly.entity_id
_entity_poly.type
_entity_poly.pdbx_seq_one_letter_code
_entity_poly.pdbx_strand_id
1 'polypeptide(L)'
;MEKELKSKMGTVAVILTGDSGAEWVETFSDEREITALEMAILSGNPYPLQKVYEFRENAAKEDEDFGDYVEDLLCKKIVRPEVQSHGVAWLRSKLKIEQFRQEEKDAAEVIAHFALAKMTEDPDLEDFILAAPGVQVRIRIFKVRLTPGTSASAA
;
A
#
# COMPACT_ATOMS: atom_id res chain seq x y z
N MET A 1 18.36 -32.92 -6.21
CA MET A 1 18.71 -31.74 -5.38
C MET A 1 17.60 -30.73 -5.59
N GLU A 2 16.50 -30.89 -4.85
CA GLU A 2 15.37 -29.98 -4.92
C GLU A 2 15.79 -28.66 -4.27
N LYS A 3 15.80 -27.56 -5.04
CA LYS A 3 15.87 -26.23 -4.46
C LYS A 3 14.57 -26.05 -3.67
N GLU A 4 14.66 -25.97 -2.34
CA GLU A 4 13.59 -25.38 -1.54
C GLU A 4 13.27 -24.01 -2.13
N LEU A 5 12.14 -23.92 -2.84
CA LEU A 5 11.51 -22.66 -3.18
C LEU A 5 11.06 -22.05 -1.86
N LYS A 6 11.89 -21.19 -1.27
CA LYS A 6 11.46 -20.31 -0.18
C LYS A 6 10.21 -19.58 -0.67
N SER A 7 9.06 -20.00 -0.17
CA SER A 7 7.79 -19.36 -0.48
C SER A 7 7.87 -17.91 -0.01
N LYS A 8 7.68 -16.96 -0.93
CA LYS A 8 7.57 -15.55 -0.56
C LYS A 8 6.15 -15.34 -0.05
N MET A 9 6.04 -14.80 1.16
CA MET A 9 4.76 -14.44 1.77
C MET A 9 4.59 -12.92 1.74
N GLY A 10 3.53 -12.45 1.09
CA GLY A 10 3.06 -11.06 1.17
C GLY A 10 1.88 -10.94 2.12
N THR A 11 1.57 -9.73 2.59
CA THR A 11 0.36 -9.46 3.38
C THR A 11 -0.45 -8.37 2.70
N VAL A 12 -1.77 -8.58 2.59
CA VAL A 12 -2.73 -7.60 2.10
C VAL A 12 -3.75 -7.35 3.20
N ALA A 13 -3.91 -6.09 3.61
CA ALA A 13 -4.95 -5.65 4.51
C ALA A 13 -6.14 -5.11 3.72
N VAL A 14 -7.35 -5.59 4.01
CA VAL A 14 -8.62 -5.11 3.44
C VAL A 14 -9.37 -4.36 4.54
N ILE A 15 -9.70 -3.10 4.30
CA ILE A 15 -10.32 -2.21 5.29
C ILE A 15 -11.79 -2.01 4.95
N LEU A 16 -12.66 -2.27 5.91
CA LEU A 16 -14.12 -2.22 5.75
C LEU A 16 -14.78 -1.28 6.76
N THR A 17 -15.89 -0.64 6.38
CA THR A 17 -16.70 0.19 7.29
C THR A 17 -17.70 -0.64 8.10
N GLY A 18 -17.63 -0.56 9.43
CA GLY A 18 -18.75 -0.87 10.33
C GLY A 18 -19.26 -2.32 10.44
N ASP A 19 -20.19 -2.51 11.40
CA ASP A 19 -20.70 -3.80 11.87
C ASP A 19 -21.95 -4.31 11.12
N SER A 20 -22.54 -3.53 10.20
CA SER A 20 -23.81 -3.87 9.53
C SER A 20 -23.84 -3.31 8.11
N GLY A 21 -23.30 -4.09 7.16
CA GLY A 21 -23.13 -3.67 5.77
C GLY A 21 -21.72 -3.17 5.50
N ALA A 22 -20.74 -4.06 5.67
CA ALA A 22 -19.33 -3.78 5.50
C ALA A 22 -19.03 -3.26 4.09
N GLU A 23 -18.81 -1.95 3.95
CA GLU A 23 -18.38 -1.37 2.67
C GLU A 23 -16.87 -1.36 2.60
N TRP A 24 -16.33 -1.70 1.43
CA TRP A 24 -14.90 -1.61 1.19
C TRP A 24 -14.44 -0.16 1.17
N VAL A 25 -13.51 0.18 2.07
CA VAL A 25 -12.89 1.50 2.15
C VAL A 25 -11.65 1.52 1.28
N GLU A 26 -10.71 0.63 1.57
CA GLU A 26 -9.38 0.65 0.99
C GLU A 26 -8.64 -0.66 1.22
N THR A 27 -7.50 -0.83 0.55
CA THR A 27 -6.64 -1.99 0.66
C THR A 27 -5.17 -1.55 0.78
N PHE A 28 -4.43 -2.15 1.69
CA PHE A 28 -3.00 -1.89 1.89
C PHE A 28 -2.18 -3.15 1.64
N SER A 29 -1.02 -3.00 1.01
CA SER A 29 -0.03 -4.08 0.83
C SER A 29 1.32 -3.78 1.53
N ASP A 30 1.53 -2.53 1.96
CA ASP A 30 2.74 -2.12 2.68
C ASP A 30 2.66 -2.52 4.16
N GLU A 31 3.63 -3.31 4.61
CA GLU A 31 3.68 -3.85 5.99
C GLU A 31 3.73 -2.75 7.06
N ARG A 32 4.34 -1.59 6.76
CA ARG A 32 4.42 -0.46 7.71
C ARG A 32 3.07 0.21 7.86
N GLU A 33 2.33 0.38 6.77
CA GLU A 33 0.97 0.91 6.80
C GLU A 33 0.02 -0.03 7.55
N ILE A 34 0.11 -1.33 7.27
CA ILE A 34 -0.66 -2.38 7.95
C ILE A 34 -0.38 -2.37 9.45
N THR A 35 0.90 -2.31 9.84
CA THR A 35 1.29 -2.26 11.25
C THR A 35 0.83 -0.97 11.93
N ALA A 36 0.93 0.17 11.24
CA ALA A 36 0.46 1.45 11.78
C ALA A 36 -1.05 1.46 12.01
N LEU A 37 -1.82 0.91 11.06
CA LEU A 37 -3.26 0.72 11.19
C LEU A 37 -3.59 -0.18 12.38
N GLU A 38 -2.95 -1.34 12.48
CA GLU A 38 -3.19 -2.31 13.55
C GLU A 38 -2.93 -1.70 14.93
N MET A 39 -1.81 -0.99 15.09
CA MET A 39 -1.50 -0.29 16.34
C MET A 39 -2.51 0.82 16.65
N ALA A 40 -3.03 1.52 15.64
CA ALA A 40 -4.04 2.55 15.83
C ALA A 40 -5.39 1.94 16.27
N ILE A 41 -5.77 0.80 15.71
CA ILE A 41 -6.97 0.05 16.11
C ILE A 41 -6.81 -0.46 17.56
N LEU A 42 -5.68 -1.09 17.89
CA LEU A 42 -5.41 -1.63 19.23
C LEU A 42 -5.37 -0.56 20.33
N SER A 43 -4.94 0.66 19.99
CA SER A 43 -4.95 1.80 20.93
C SER A 43 -6.32 2.47 21.07
N GLY A 44 -7.34 2.00 20.35
CA GLY A 44 -8.68 2.59 20.38
C GLY A 44 -8.75 3.96 19.73
N ASN A 45 -7.85 4.26 18.78
CA ASN A 45 -7.86 5.52 18.05
C ASN A 45 -9.18 5.62 17.23
N PRO A 46 -9.98 6.69 17.40
CA PRO A 46 -11.19 6.89 16.60
C PRO A 46 -10.93 7.11 15.11
N TYR A 47 -9.68 7.45 14.72
CA TYR A 47 -9.26 7.69 13.35
C TYR A 47 -8.04 6.82 12.98
N PRO A 48 -8.22 5.49 12.87
CA PRO A 48 -7.09 4.57 12.72
C PRO A 48 -6.35 4.71 11.38
N LEU A 49 -7.02 5.23 10.35
CA LEU A 49 -6.44 5.47 9.02
C LEU A 49 -5.64 6.78 8.94
N GLN A 50 -5.87 7.74 9.84
CA GLN A 50 -5.28 9.07 9.74
C GLN A 50 -3.76 9.02 9.66
N LYS A 51 -3.13 8.20 10.52
CA LYS A 51 -1.68 8.07 10.56
C LYS A 51 -1.11 7.46 9.27
N VAL A 52 -1.86 6.55 8.64
CA VAL A 52 -1.47 5.97 7.34
C VAL A 52 -1.51 7.04 6.25
N TYR A 53 -2.56 7.87 6.24
CA TYR A 53 -2.69 8.98 5.29
C TYR A 53 -1.60 10.04 5.48
N GLU A 54 -1.27 10.40 6.72
CA GLU A 54 -0.15 11.29 7.01
C GLU A 54 1.19 10.72 6.51
N PHE A 55 1.43 9.41 6.64
CA PHE A 55 2.64 8.79 6.11
C PHE A 55 2.72 8.87 4.59
N ARG A 56 1.60 8.62 3.90
CA ARG A 56 1.53 8.68 2.43
C ARG A 56 1.71 10.10 1.92
N GLU A 57 1.06 11.07 2.54
CA GLU A 57 1.18 12.48 2.17
C GLU A 57 2.63 12.96 2.32
N ASN A 58 3.27 12.66 3.45
CA ASN A 58 4.67 13.02 3.66
C ASN A 58 5.60 12.33 2.65
N ALA A 59 5.41 11.03 2.39
CA ALA A 59 6.22 10.31 1.43
C ALA A 59 6.04 10.82 0.00
N ALA A 60 4.81 11.18 -0.40
CA ALA A 60 4.53 11.77 -1.70
C ALA A 60 5.20 13.13 -1.85
N LYS A 61 5.10 13.96 -0.83
CA LYS A 61 5.74 15.28 -0.79
C LYS A 61 7.26 15.18 -0.86
N GLU A 62 7.87 14.30 -0.07
CA GLU A 62 9.33 14.10 -0.09
C GLU A 62 9.83 13.62 -1.47
N ASP A 63 9.07 12.76 -2.14
CA ASP A 63 9.41 12.26 -3.47
C ASP A 63 9.21 13.30 -4.59
N GLU A 64 8.22 14.19 -4.44
CA GLU A 64 8.00 15.36 -5.31
C GLU A 64 9.13 16.38 -5.12
N ASP A 65 9.38 16.82 -3.88
CA ASP A 65 10.44 17.78 -3.54
C ASP A 65 11.82 17.30 -4.05
N PHE A 66 12.11 16.00 -3.92
CA PHE A 66 13.34 15.43 -4.44
C PHE A 66 13.35 15.29 -5.97
N GLY A 67 12.21 14.96 -6.58
CA GLY A 67 12.02 14.95 -8.03
C GLY A 67 12.36 16.30 -8.65
N ASP A 68 11.75 17.37 -8.13
CA ASP A 68 11.99 18.75 -8.55
C ASP A 68 13.48 19.11 -8.44
N TYR A 69 14.11 18.76 -7.32
CA TYR A 69 15.55 18.97 -7.14
C TYR A 69 16.40 18.28 -8.21
N VAL A 70 16.09 17.01 -8.56
CA VAL A 70 16.83 16.27 -9.59
C VAL A 70 16.59 16.88 -10.96
N GLU A 71 15.36 17.27 -11.29
CA GLU A 71 15.03 17.92 -12.57
C GLU A 71 15.76 19.25 -12.73
N ASP A 72 15.70 20.12 -11.71
CA ASP A 72 16.43 21.38 -11.67
C ASP A 72 17.93 21.18 -11.82
N LEU A 73 18.48 20.14 -11.17
CA LEU A 73 19.89 19.80 -11.27
C LEU A 73 20.27 19.42 -12.70
N LEU A 74 19.45 18.62 -13.38
CA LEU A 74 19.70 18.15 -14.75
C LEU A 74 19.47 19.25 -15.81
N CYS A 75 18.65 20.26 -15.51
CA CYS A 75 18.40 21.41 -16.38
C CYS A 75 19.54 22.46 -16.38
N LYS A 76 20.54 22.33 -15.50
CA LYS A 76 21.67 23.28 -15.43
C LYS A 76 22.57 23.16 -16.67
N LYS A 77 23.07 24.31 -17.14
CA LYS A 77 23.93 24.40 -18.34
C LYS A 77 25.20 23.54 -18.30
N ILE A 78 25.75 23.28 -17.11
CA ILE A 78 26.93 22.44 -16.92
C ILE A 78 26.68 21.59 -15.67
N VAL A 79 26.58 20.29 -15.88
CA VAL A 79 26.47 19.27 -14.83
C VAL A 79 27.61 18.29 -15.03
N ARG A 80 28.22 17.81 -13.93
CA ARG A 80 29.26 16.79 -14.02
C ARG A 80 28.66 15.51 -14.63
N PRO A 81 29.34 14.83 -15.58
CA PRO A 81 28.79 13.66 -16.26
C PRO A 81 28.29 12.56 -15.30
N GLU A 82 28.97 12.37 -14.17
CA GLU A 82 28.58 11.39 -13.15
C GLU A 82 27.24 11.77 -12.53
N VAL A 83 27.07 13.04 -12.15
CA VAL A 83 25.84 13.56 -11.55
C VAL A 83 24.68 13.45 -12.54
N GLN A 84 24.92 13.75 -13.82
CA GLN A 84 23.92 13.57 -14.87
C GLN A 84 23.52 12.10 -15.03
N SER A 85 24.49 11.19 -15.05
CA SER A 85 24.24 9.75 -15.16
C SER A 85 23.43 9.22 -13.98
N HIS A 86 23.78 9.61 -12.76
CA HIS A 86 23.05 9.23 -11.56
C HIS A 86 21.63 9.80 -11.53
N GLY A 87 21.43 11.06 -11.91
CA GLY A 87 20.09 11.67 -11.99
C GLY A 87 19.18 10.95 -12.98
N VAL A 88 19.69 10.62 -14.18
CA VAL A 88 18.93 9.85 -15.18
C VAL A 88 18.65 8.43 -14.70
N ALA A 89 19.61 7.78 -14.04
CA ALA A 89 19.41 6.45 -13.48
C ALA A 89 18.34 6.46 -12.38
N TRP A 90 18.32 7.49 -11.54
CA TRP A 90 17.30 7.68 -10.52
C TRP A 90 15.91 7.89 -11.14
N LEU A 91 15.76 8.79 -12.13
CA LEU A 91 14.48 9.01 -12.83
C LEU A 91 13.92 7.72 -13.44
N ARG A 92 14.77 6.91 -14.07
CA ARG A 92 14.37 5.59 -14.61
C ARG A 92 13.93 4.63 -13.51
N SER A 93 14.62 4.65 -12.37
CA SER A 93 14.27 3.84 -11.22
C SER A 93 12.92 4.27 -10.64
N LYS A 94 12.67 5.57 -10.52
CA LYS A 94 11.39 6.12 -10.04
C LYS A 94 10.23 5.65 -10.90
N LEU A 95 10.29 5.83 -12.22
CA LEU A 95 9.27 5.36 -13.16
C LEU A 95 8.98 3.86 -13.03
N LYS A 96 10.03 3.05 -12.86
CA LYS A 96 9.88 1.61 -12.68
C LYS A 96 9.22 1.24 -11.35
N ILE A 97 9.56 1.95 -10.27
CA ILE A 97 8.95 1.76 -8.96
C ILE A 97 7.48 2.15 -9.00
N GLU A 98 7.13 3.26 -9.63
CA GLU A 98 5.74 3.70 -9.82
C GLU A 98 4.92 2.66 -10.59
N GLN A 99 5.49 2.10 -11.67
CA GLN A 99 4.85 1.01 -12.40
C GLN A 99 4.59 -0.20 -11.51
N PHE A 100 5.60 -0.65 -10.73
CA PHE A 100 5.40 -1.77 -9.81
C PHE A 100 4.38 -1.48 -8.71
N ARG A 101 4.35 -0.25 -8.18
CA ARG A 101 3.34 0.18 -7.20
C ARG A 101 1.93 0.13 -7.77
N GLN A 102 1.76 0.50 -9.04
CA GLN A 102 0.47 0.39 -9.71
C GLN A 102 0.05 -1.07 -9.89
N GLU A 103 0.96 -1.92 -10.38
CA GLU A 103 0.70 -3.37 -10.52
C GLU A 103 0.37 -4.02 -9.16
N GLU A 104 1.05 -3.60 -8.10
CA GLU A 104 0.79 -4.06 -6.73
C GLU A 104 -0.59 -3.61 -6.23
N LYS A 105 -0.97 -2.35 -6.48
CA LYS A 105 -2.30 -1.83 -6.14
C LYS A 105 -3.40 -2.59 -6.88
N ASP A 106 -3.26 -2.79 -8.18
CA ASP A 106 -4.23 -3.54 -8.98
C ASP A 106 -4.38 -4.99 -8.47
N ALA A 107 -3.27 -5.64 -8.12
CA ALA A 107 -3.29 -6.98 -7.53
C ALA A 107 -3.98 -6.98 -6.15
N ALA A 108 -3.71 -5.98 -5.32
CA ALA A 108 -4.33 -5.85 -4.00
C ALA A 108 -5.85 -5.62 -4.11
N GLU A 109 -6.32 -4.84 -5.08
CA GLU A 109 -7.76 -4.64 -5.35
C GLU A 109 -8.45 -5.95 -5.76
N VAL A 110 -7.84 -6.74 -6.65
CA VAL A 110 -8.36 -8.06 -7.02
C VAL A 110 -8.46 -8.99 -5.80
N ILE A 111 -7.44 -8.97 -4.93
CA ILE A 111 -7.42 -9.74 -3.69
C ILE A 111 -8.52 -9.27 -2.73
N ALA A 112 -8.76 -7.96 -2.62
CA ALA A 112 -9.81 -7.40 -1.79
C ALA A 112 -11.20 -7.81 -2.27
N HIS A 113 -11.47 -7.75 -3.58
CA HIS A 113 -12.71 -8.25 -4.17
C HIS A 113 -12.94 -9.74 -3.86
N PHE A 114 -11.89 -10.56 -3.96
CA PHE A 114 -11.96 -11.96 -3.59
C PHE A 114 -12.29 -12.14 -2.10
N ALA A 115 -11.64 -11.36 -1.22
CA ALA A 115 -11.89 -11.41 0.22
C ALA A 115 -13.34 -11.03 0.57
N LEU A 116 -13.89 -9.99 -0.07
CA LEU A 116 -15.30 -9.59 0.10
C LEU A 116 -16.28 -10.68 -0.32
N ALA A 117 -16.02 -11.35 -1.44
CA ALA A 117 -16.83 -12.49 -1.88
C ALA A 117 -16.80 -13.62 -0.85
N LYS A 118 -15.61 -13.90 -0.28
CA LYS A 118 -15.45 -14.89 0.79
C LYS A 118 -16.17 -14.50 2.08
N MET A 119 -16.16 -13.22 2.44
CA MET A 119 -16.91 -12.72 3.61
C MET A 119 -18.42 -12.84 3.47
N THR A 120 -18.94 -12.88 2.24
CA THR A 120 -20.36 -13.16 2.02
C THR A 120 -20.72 -14.60 2.41
N GLU A 121 -19.77 -15.52 2.28
CA GLU A 121 -19.91 -16.93 2.71
C GLU A 121 -19.64 -17.08 4.22
N ASP A 122 -18.64 -16.36 4.74
CA ASP A 122 -18.19 -16.38 6.14
C ASP A 122 -17.96 -14.95 6.67
N PRO A 123 -18.96 -14.32 7.31
CA PRO A 123 -18.87 -12.93 7.78
C PRO A 123 -17.84 -12.68 8.89
N ASP A 124 -17.41 -13.73 9.58
CA ASP A 124 -16.44 -13.70 10.68
C ASP A 124 -15.01 -13.96 10.19
N LEU A 125 -14.81 -14.09 8.88
CA LEU A 125 -13.49 -14.24 8.27
C LEU A 125 -12.67 -12.95 8.43
N GLU A 126 -11.63 -13.02 9.25
CA GLU A 126 -10.75 -11.88 9.55
C GLU A 126 -9.30 -12.07 9.07
N ASP A 127 -8.83 -13.32 8.93
CA ASP A 127 -7.44 -13.61 8.56
C ASP A 127 -7.35 -14.96 7.85
N PHE A 128 -6.76 -15.00 6.66
CA PHE A 128 -6.57 -16.25 5.90
C PHE A 128 -5.43 -16.15 4.90
N ILE A 129 -4.99 -17.28 4.35
CA ILE A 129 -3.87 -17.35 3.40
C ILE A 129 -4.36 -17.85 2.04
N LEU A 130 -4.01 -17.14 0.98
CA LEU A 130 -4.04 -17.63 -0.39
C LEU A 130 -2.69 -18.18 -0.78
N ALA A 131 -2.65 -19.44 -1.22
CA ALA A 131 -1.43 -20.10 -1.67
C ALA A 131 -1.51 -20.43 -3.16
N ALA A 132 -0.44 -20.11 -3.88
CA ALA A 132 -0.21 -20.54 -5.25
C ALA A 132 1.23 -21.10 -5.36
N PRO A 133 1.59 -21.81 -6.46
CA PRO A 133 2.93 -22.37 -6.60
C PRO A 133 4.02 -21.30 -6.43
N GLY A 134 4.80 -21.40 -5.35
CA GLY A 134 5.92 -20.49 -5.06
C GLY A 134 5.56 -19.17 -4.36
N VAL A 135 4.27 -18.90 -4.06
CA VAL A 135 3.84 -17.65 -3.42
C VAL A 135 2.69 -17.88 -2.44
N GLN A 136 2.73 -17.15 -1.32
CA GLN A 136 1.64 -17.08 -0.35
C GLN A 136 1.26 -15.61 -0.11
N VAL A 137 -0.02 -15.35 0.07
CA VAL A 137 -0.53 -14.03 0.44
C VAL A 137 -1.43 -14.20 1.65
N ARG A 138 -1.05 -13.60 2.77
CA ARG A 138 -1.90 -13.47 3.95
C ARG A 138 -2.83 -12.29 3.75
N ILE A 139 -4.12 -12.52 3.91
CA ILE A 139 -5.16 -11.50 3.79
C ILE A 139 -5.69 -11.25 5.18
N ARG A 140 -5.69 -9.98 5.61
CA ARG A 140 -6.18 -9.55 6.91
C ARG A 140 -7.30 -8.54 6.70
N ILE A 141 -8.45 -8.77 7.30
CA ILE A 141 -9.62 -7.90 7.18
C ILE A 141 -9.75 -7.08 8.45
N PHE A 142 -9.83 -5.77 8.30
CA PHE A 142 -9.98 -4.82 9.39
C PHE A 142 -11.33 -4.12 9.28
N LYS A 143 -12.22 -4.37 10.24
CA LYS A 143 -13.49 -3.65 10.38
C LYS A 143 -13.24 -2.37 11.19
N VAL A 144 -13.34 -1.21 10.55
CA VAL A 144 -13.12 0.09 11.18
C VAL A 144 -14.42 0.89 11.26
N ARG A 145 -14.62 1.61 12.37
CA ARG A 145 -15.72 2.57 12.51
C ARG A 145 -15.24 3.92 12.00
N LEU A 146 -15.67 4.31 10.81
CA LEU A 146 -15.39 5.65 10.29
C LEU A 146 -16.42 6.64 10.84
N THR A 147 -15.98 7.63 11.61
CA THR A 147 -16.81 8.78 11.95
C THR A 147 -17.03 9.65 10.69
N PRO A 148 -18.24 10.17 10.43
CA PRO A 148 -18.52 11.01 9.27
C PRO A 148 -17.62 12.26 9.32
N GLY A 149 -16.80 12.44 8.29
CA GLY A 149 -15.77 13.49 8.24
C GLY A 149 -14.38 13.00 7.80
N THR A 150 -14.18 11.68 7.76
CA THR A 150 -12.92 11.05 7.29
C THR A 150 -13.06 10.44 5.90
N SER A 151 -14.13 10.75 5.16
CA SER A 151 -14.20 10.42 3.74
C SER A 151 -13.13 11.23 3.03
N ALA A 152 -12.13 10.53 2.51
CA ALA A 152 -11.05 11.08 1.71
C ALA A 152 -11.58 12.16 0.75
N SER A 153 -11.11 13.40 0.95
CA SER A 153 -11.17 14.43 -0.07
C SER A 153 -10.16 14.03 -1.15
N ALA A 154 -10.58 13.14 -2.04
CA ALA A 154 -9.94 12.91 -3.33
C ALA A 154 -10.95 13.32 -4.40
N ALA A 155 -10.86 14.58 -4.81
CA ALA A 155 -11.41 15.12 -6.04
C ALA A 155 -10.37 16.05 -6.65
#